data_AF-A0A955NV26-F1
#
_entry.id   AF-A0A955NV26-F1
#
_cell.length_a   1.000
_cell.length_b   1.000
_cell.length_c   1.000
_cell.angle_alpha   90.00
_cell.angle_beta   90.00
_cell.angle_gamma   90.00
#
_symmetry.space_group_name_H-M   'P 1'
#
loop_
_entity.id
_entity.type
_entity.pdbx_description
1 polymer ?
#
loop_
_entity_poly.entity_id
_entity_poly.type
_entity_poly.pdbx_seq_one_letter_code
_entity_poly.pdbx_strand_id
1 'polypeptide(L)'
;GAGLYDSTSVCPEDTLDGDELGPSHCFSGQDDERTIERALRKVWASLWNFRAFEEREYYQIPQAEAAMAILVSLAFPDEASNGVAFTGDPIAGSDAGYVINVQIGDFSTVQPDPGILPELDILKVENGQVTEINRSRQSTLLPEGEFVLSDEQLHRLGATMAIVDASMPIDLEGHTRDEVLFDMEFKFTQSGDMIFKQIRPFLRSNFQPVIPKLNNIRSDIDQNGLVDSRDLHLFLGDRGDVLEEETDFK
;
A
#
# COMPACT_ATOMS: atom_id res chain seq x y z
N GLY A 1 -2.79 10.08 3.67
CA GLY A 1 -3.33 8.87 3.01
C GLY A 1 -2.58 7.58 3.33
N ALA A 2 -1.75 7.48 4.37
CA ALA A 2 -1.18 6.19 4.82
C ALA A 2 -2.21 5.37 5.66
N GLY A 3 -3.50 5.46 5.32
CA GLY A 3 -4.58 4.95 6.17
C GLY A 3 -4.74 5.67 7.52
N LEU A 4 -4.07 6.81 7.72
CA LEU A 4 -4.13 7.59 8.97
C LEU A 4 -5.30 8.58 9.02
N TYR A 5 -5.65 9.14 7.86
CA TYR A 5 -6.73 10.12 7.70
C TYR A 5 -7.74 9.57 6.70
N ASP A 6 -8.99 9.99 6.84
CA ASP A 6 -10.07 9.50 6.02
C ASP A 6 -10.11 10.21 4.67
N SER A 7 -10.58 9.49 3.66
CA SER A 7 -10.98 10.06 2.38
C SER A 7 -12.43 9.67 2.10
N THR A 8 -13.11 10.44 1.25
CA THR A 8 -14.50 10.14 0.89
C THR A 8 -14.82 10.69 -0.50
N SER A 9 -15.64 9.96 -1.25
CA SER A 9 -16.19 10.45 -2.52
C SER A 9 -17.32 11.47 -2.30
N VAL A 10 -17.51 12.32 -3.30
CA VAL A 10 -18.46 13.42 -3.34
C VAL A 10 -19.25 13.38 -4.64
N CYS A 11 -20.52 13.79 -4.57
CA CYS A 11 -21.34 14.13 -5.72
C CYS A 11 -21.69 15.63 -5.65
N PRO A 12 -21.13 16.47 -6.53
CA PRO A 12 -21.43 17.90 -6.55
C PRO A 12 -22.91 18.22 -6.75
N GLU A 13 -23.64 17.37 -7.47
CA GLU A 13 -25.06 17.50 -7.75
C GLU A 13 -25.90 17.44 -6.46
N ASP A 14 -25.52 16.60 -5.49
CA ASP A 14 -26.17 16.51 -4.17
C ASP A 14 -26.03 17.83 -3.39
N THR A 15 -24.96 18.62 -3.61
CA THR A 15 -24.85 19.96 -2.97
C THR A 15 -25.83 20.97 -3.60
N LEU A 16 -26.29 20.73 -4.83
CA LEU A 16 -26.97 21.71 -5.67
C LEU A 16 -28.48 21.48 -5.80
N ASP A 17 -29.01 20.33 -5.38
CA ASP A 17 -30.42 19.97 -5.54
C ASP A 17 -31.35 20.60 -4.48
N GLY A 18 -30.79 21.03 -3.35
CA GLY A 18 -31.45 21.84 -2.34
C GLY A 18 -32.16 21.05 -1.25
N ASP A 19 -31.85 19.77 -1.08
CA ASP A 19 -32.25 19.00 0.10
C ASP A 19 -31.07 18.21 0.72
N GLU A 20 -31.38 17.26 1.61
CA GLU A 20 -30.41 16.33 2.22
C GLU A 20 -30.96 14.88 2.13
N LEU A 21 -31.86 14.62 1.17
CA LEU A 21 -32.61 13.38 1.02
C LEU A 21 -31.97 12.51 -0.06
N GLY A 22 -31.18 11.54 0.37
CA GLY A 22 -30.59 10.57 -0.55
C GLY A 22 -31.63 9.68 -1.27
N PRO A 23 -31.17 8.83 -2.20
CA PRO A 23 -29.77 8.45 -2.42
C PRO A 23 -28.96 9.51 -3.20
N SER A 24 -27.64 9.43 -3.13
CA SER A 24 -26.73 10.28 -3.92
C SER A 24 -26.97 10.18 -5.42
N HIS A 25 -26.98 11.30 -6.15
CA HIS A 25 -27.18 11.37 -7.60
C HIS A 25 -26.09 10.62 -8.38
N CYS A 26 -24.85 10.71 -7.91
CA CYS A 26 -23.69 10.10 -8.57
C CYS A 26 -23.47 8.64 -8.14
N PHE A 27 -24.02 8.25 -7.00
CA PHE A 27 -23.78 6.96 -6.37
C PHE A 27 -25.09 6.34 -5.89
N SER A 28 -25.87 5.77 -6.80
CA SER A 28 -27.20 5.21 -6.51
C SER A 28 -27.22 4.09 -5.46
N GLY A 29 -26.08 3.50 -5.13
CA GLY A 29 -25.92 2.52 -4.05
C GLY A 29 -25.59 3.12 -2.68
N GLN A 30 -25.66 4.44 -2.54
CA GLN A 30 -25.43 5.17 -1.30
C GLN A 30 -26.74 5.83 -0.88
N ASP A 31 -27.32 5.34 0.22
CA ASP A 31 -28.63 5.77 0.70
C ASP A 31 -28.66 7.24 1.13
N ASP A 32 -27.51 7.77 1.54
CA ASP A 32 -27.33 9.17 1.91
C ASP A 32 -26.67 9.98 0.80
N GLU A 33 -26.96 11.28 0.77
CA GLU A 33 -26.25 12.24 -0.06
C GLU A 33 -24.76 12.32 0.25
N ARG A 34 -24.00 12.74 -0.77
CA ARG A 34 -22.55 12.90 -0.74
C ARG A 34 -22.13 14.31 -1.11
N THR A 35 -22.74 15.29 -0.48
CA THR A 35 -22.40 16.71 -0.64
C THR A 35 -20.92 17.02 -0.38
N ILE A 36 -20.43 18.09 -1.00
CA ILE A 36 -19.06 18.61 -0.81
C ILE A 36 -18.85 18.98 0.66
N GLU A 37 -19.81 19.64 1.28
CA GLU A 37 -19.77 20.12 2.66
C GLU A 37 -19.60 18.96 3.65
N ARG A 38 -20.37 17.88 3.45
CA ARG A 38 -20.26 16.65 4.25
C ARG A 38 -18.85 16.07 4.14
N ALA A 39 -18.31 15.99 2.93
CA ALA A 39 -16.99 15.44 2.71
C ALA A 39 -15.87 16.29 3.32
N LEU A 40 -15.92 17.61 3.16
CA LEU A 40 -14.95 18.52 3.77
C LEU A 40 -14.94 18.37 5.30
N ARG A 41 -16.13 18.34 5.93
CA ARG A 41 -16.25 18.12 7.38
C ARG A 41 -15.69 16.75 7.79
N LYS A 42 -16.01 15.68 7.07
CA LYS A 42 -15.54 14.33 7.37
C LYS A 42 -14.01 14.23 7.27
N VAL A 43 -13.43 14.74 6.19
CA VAL A 43 -11.97 14.71 5.97
C VAL A 43 -11.27 15.55 7.03
N TRP A 44 -11.71 16.78 7.31
CA TRP A 44 -11.09 17.60 8.37
C TRP A 44 -11.26 17.01 9.77
N ALA A 45 -12.42 16.42 10.09
CA ALA A 45 -12.64 15.75 11.36
C ALA A 45 -11.66 14.58 11.55
N SER A 46 -11.29 13.89 10.46
CA SER A 46 -10.37 12.76 10.52
C SER A 46 -8.96 13.12 11.03
N LEU A 47 -8.58 14.39 11.01
CA LEU A 47 -7.36 14.87 11.67
C LEU A 47 -7.34 14.46 13.16
N TRP A 48 -8.51 14.40 13.79
CA TRP A 48 -8.71 14.16 15.22
C TRP A 48 -9.19 12.74 15.54
N ASN A 49 -9.18 11.82 14.58
CA ASN A 49 -9.44 10.41 14.86
C ASN A 49 -8.40 9.88 15.85
N PHE A 50 -8.79 8.89 16.66
CA PHE A 50 -7.94 8.36 17.73
C PHE A 50 -6.54 7.99 17.25
N ARG A 51 -6.43 7.22 16.16
CA ARG A 51 -5.15 6.84 15.56
C ARG A 51 -4.30 8.06 15.16
N ALA A 52 -4.90 9.07 14.53
CA ALA A 52 -4.20 10.28 14.11
C ALA A 52 -3.75 11.16 15.29
N PHE A 53 -4.53 11.16 16.38
CA PHE A 53 -4.16 11.85 17.61
C PHE A 53 -2.98 11.16 18.30
N GLU A 54 -3.05 9.84 18.48
CA GLU A 54 -2.03 9.03 19.15
C GLU A 54 -0.69 9.03 18.40
N GLU A 55 -0.71 8.94 17.06
CA GLU A 55 0.53 9.04 16.26
C GLU A 55 1.21 10.40 16.47
N ARG A 56 0.45 11.50 16.46
CA ARG A 56 1.00 12.84 16.73
C ARG A 56 1.55 12.96 18.15
N GLU A 57 0.86 12.39 19.13
CA GLU A 57 1.31 12.35 20.52
C GLU A 57 2.62 11.54 20.65
N TYR A 58 2.69 10.36 20.03
CA TYR A 58 3.87 9.51 20.02
C TYR A 58 5.09 10.23 19.46
N TYR A 59 4.94 10.93 18.33
CA TYR A 59 6.01 11.72 17.71
C TYR A 59 6.17 13.13 18.31
N GLN A 60 5.47 13.44 19.41
CA GLN A 60 5.57 14.71 20.14
C GLN A 60 5.28 15.95 19.27
N ILE A 61 4.36 15.81 18.32
CA ILE A 61 3.88 16.90 17.47
C ILE A 61 2.81 17.69 18.24
N PRO A 62 2.98 19.01 18.48
CA PRO A 62 1.98 19.80 19.19
C PRO A 62 0.62 19.75 18.49
N GLN A 63 -0.40 19.27 19.20
CA GLN A 63 -1.75 19.08 18.63
C GLN A 63 -2.34 20.38 18.05
N ALA A 64 -2.05 21.52 18.67
CA ALA A 64 -2.54 22.84 18.27
C ALA A 64 -1.88 23.40 16.99
N GLU A 65 -0.74 22.84 16.57
CA GLU A 65 -0.02 23.27 15.37
C GLU A 65 -0.37 22.42 14.14
N ALA A 66 -1.11 21.32 14.32
CA ALA A 66 -1.50 20.43 13.24
C ALA A 66 -2.53 21.09 12.33
N ALA A 67 -2.29 21.02 11.01
CA ALA A 67 -3.20 21.49 9.98
C ALA A 67 -3.31 20.44 8.86
N MET A 68 -4.45 20.44 8.16
CA MET A 68 -4.74 19.49 7.08
C MET A 68 -5.08 20.23 5.79
N ALA A 69 -4.35 19.91 4.72
CA ALA A 69 -4.73 20.24 3.36
C ALA A 69 -5.64 19.15 2.78
N ILE A 70 -6.54 19.53 1.88
CA ILE A 70 -7.42 18.60 1.17
C ILE A 70 -7.06 18.61 -0.32
N LEU A 71 -6.76 17.44 -0.86
CA LEU A 71 -6.64 17.21 -2.30
C LEU A 71 -7.99 16.73 -2.83
N VAL A 72 -8.50 17.40 -3.85
CA VAL A 72 -9.71 16.97 -4.57
C VAL A 72 -9.29 16.47 -5.95
N SER A 73 -9.70 15.25 -6.29
CA SER A 73 -9.47 14.64 -7.59
C SER A 73 -10.76 14.03 -8.11
N LEU A 74 -10.81 13.77 -9.42
CA LEU A 74 -11.94 13.05 -10.01
C LEU A 74 -12.03 11.64 -9.43
N ALA A 75 -13.24 11.21 -9.12
CA ALA A 75 -13.51 9.83 -8.78
C ALA A 75 -13.50 8.96 -10.04
N PHE A 76 -13.10 7.70 -9.88
CA PHE A 76 -13.09 6.71 -10.95
C PHE A 76 -13.91 5.51 -10.48
N PRO A 77 -15.25 5.59 -10.52
CA PRO A 77 -16.12 4.57 -9.95
C PRO A 77 -16.13 3.25 -10.73
N ASP A 78 -15.75 3.29 -12.01
CA ASP A 78 -15.67 2.11 -12.89
C ASP A 78 -14.23 1.98 -13.41
N GLU A 79 -13.34 1.57 -12.53
CA GLU A 79 -11.96 1.27 -12.88
C GLU A 79 -11.83 -0.19 -13.34
N ALA A 80 -11.01 -0.43 -14.38
CA ALA A 80 -10.74 -1.79 -14.86
C ALA A 80 -9.86 -2.55 -13.88
N SER A 81 -8.90 -1.84 -13.29
CA SER A 81 -7.97 -2.40 -12.31
C SER A 81 -7.33 -1.31 -11.47
N ASN A 82 -7.01 -1.63 -10.22
CA ASN A 82 -6.24 -0.79 -9.31
C ASN A 82 -4.98 -1.54 -8.83
N GLY A 83 -3.91 -0.80 -8.56
CA GLY A 83 -2.65 -1.43 -8.19
C GLY A 83 -1.71 -0.53 -7.39
N VAL A 84 -0.73 -1.19 -6.78
CA VAL A 84 0.41 -0.58 -6.10
C VAL A 84 1.69 -1.10 -6.77
N ALA A 85 2.60 -0.19 -7.08
CA ALA A 85 3.84 -0.50 -7.76
C ALA A 85 5.04 0.13 -7.06
N PHE A 86 6.15 -0.60 -6.99
CA PHE A 86 7.41 -0.12 -6.43
C PHE A 86 8.49 -0.05 -7.51
N THR A 87 9.32 1.00 -7.49
CA THR A 87 10.49 1.13 -8.41
C THR A 87 11.70 0.28 -7.99
N GLY A 88 11.43 -0.81 -7.29
CA GLY A 88 12.37 -1.79 -6.75
C GLY A 88 11.62 -2.79 -5.87
N ASP A 89 12.29 -3.84 -5.38
CA ASP A 89 11.70 -4.71 -4.38
C ASP A 89 11.90 -4.11 -2.98
N PRO A 90 10.82 -3.90 -2.19
CA PRO A 90 10.90 -3.34 -0.83
C PRO A 90 11.78 -4.13 0.16
N ILE A 91 12.03 -5.41 -0.13
CA ILE A 91 12.82 -6.34 0.69
C ILE A 91 14.17 -6.62 0.03
N ALA A 92 14.19 -6.97 -1.27
CA ALA A 92 15.39 -7.38 -1.99
C ALA A 92 16.21 -6.21 -2.57
N GLY A 93 15.63 -5.02 -2.68
CA GLY A 93 16.29 -3.80 -3.17
C GLY A 93 16.00 -3.48 -4.64
N SER A 94 16.57 -2.36 -5.12
CA SER A 94 16.30 -1.80 -6.46
C SER A 94 16.66 -2.72 -7.62
N ASP A 95 17.68 -3.57 -7.45
CA ASP A 95 18.19 -4.44 -8.52
C ASP A 95 17.29 -5.65 -8.80
N ALA A 96 16.31 -5.92 -7.93
CA ALA A 96 15.37 -7.03 -8.08
C ALA A 96 14.24 -6.74 -9.09
N GLY A 97 14.15 -5.51 -9.62
CA GLY A 97 13.14 -5.10 -10.59
C GLY A 97 11.97 -4.35 -9.95
N TYR A 98 11.11 -3.78 -10.79
CA TYR A 98 9.91 -3.08 -10.34
C TYR A 98 8.85 -4.10 -9.96
N VAL A 99 8.26 -3.94 -8.77
CA VAL A 99 7.27 -4.88 -8.22
C VAL A 99 5.89 -4.31 -8.40
N ILE A 100 5.02 -5.00 -9.13
CA ILE A 100 3.65 -4.57 -9.45
C ILE A 100 2.66 -5.51 -8.77
N ASN A 101 1.82 -4.99 -7.88
CA ASN A 101 0.66 -5.72 -7.35
C ASN A 101 -0.63 -5.09 -7.88
N VAL A 102 -1.52 -5.90 -8.43
CA VAL A 102 -2.72 -5.39 -9.13
C VAL A 102 -3.95 -6.26 -8.91
N GLN A 103 -5.12 -5.61 -8.85
CA GLN A 103 -6.43 -6.26 -8.78
C GLN A 103 -7.42 -5.68 -9.77
N ILE A 104 -8.35 -6.54 -10.18
CA ILE A 104 -9.50 -6.17 -11.02
C ILE A 104 -10.42 -5.23 -10.23
N GLY A 105 -11.02 -4.25 -10.91
CA GLY A 105 -11.95 -3.33 -10.27
C GLY A 105 -11.32 -2.52 -9.14
N ASP A 106 -12.08 -2.35 -8.06
CA ASP A 106 -11.71 -1.62 -6.84
C ASP A 106 -11.29 -2.55 -5.67
N PHE A 107 -11.08 -3.85 -5.93
CA PHE A 107 -10.61 -4.81 -4.93
C PHE A 107 -9.24 -4.40 -4.37
N SER A 108 -9.11 -4.46 -3.04
CA SER A 108 -7.90 -4.02 -2.34
C SER A 108 -6.69 -4.89 -2.66
N THR A 109 -5.58 -4.25 -3.02
CA THR A 109 -4.25 -4.90 -3.17
C THR A 109 -3.44 -4.89 -1.87
N VAL A 110 -3.71 -3.95 -0.97
CA VAL A 110 -2.94 -3.73 0.27
C VAL A 110 -3.52 -4.53 1.44
N GLN A 111 -4.84 -4.60 1.51
CA GLN A 111 -5.60 -5.33 2.54
C GLN A 111 -6.72 -6.13 1.85
N PRO A 112 -6.38 -7.20 1.10
CA PRO A 112 -7.38 -8.05 0.47
C PRO A 112 -8.13 -8.88 1.52
N ASP A 113 -9.35 -9.28 1.18
CA ASP A 113 -10.13 -10.22 2.00
C ASP A 113 -9.39 -11.57 2.14
N PRO A 114 -9.64 -12.35 3.22
CA PRO A 114 -8.99 -13.64 3.41
C PRO A 114 -9.15 -14.58 2.20
N GLY A 115 -8.03 -15.07 1.68
CA GLY A 115 -8.00 -15.97 0.50
C GLY A 115 -7.97 -15.25 -0.85
N ILE A 116 -8.10 -13.92 -0.87
CA ILE A 116 -7.88 -13.11 -2.06
C ILE A 116 -6.40 -12.74 -2.17
N LEU A 117 -5.79 -13.07 -3.31
CA LEU A 117 -4.41 -12.71 -3.62
C LEU A 117 -4.37 -11.84 -4.87
N PRO A 118 -3.65 -10.70 -4.83
CA PRO A 118 -3.43 -9.88 -6.01
C PRO A 118 -2.46 -10.55 -6.99
N GLU A 119 -2.60 -10.19 -8.26
CA GLU A 119 -1.57 -10.46 -9.27
C GLU A 119 -0.26 -9.78 -8.88
N LEU A 120 0.85 -10.47 -9.09
CA LEU A 120 2.20 -9.99 -8.80
C LEU A 120 3.08 -10.19 -10.04
N ASP A 121 3.56 -9.07 -10.58
CA ASP A 121 4.52 -9.05 -11.67
C ASP A 121 5.81 -8.36 -11.23
N ILE A 122 6.93 -8.83 -11.76
CA ILE A 122 8.25 -8.23 -11.57
C ILE A 122 8.77 -7.80 -12.94
N LEU A 123 9.05 -6.51 -13.11
CA LEU A 123 9.49 -5.92 -14.35
C LEU A 123 10.98 -5.58 -14.28
N LYS A 124 11.76 -6.10 -15.23
CA LYS A 124 13.11 -5.61 -15.44
C LYS A 124 13.06 -4.38 -16.34
N VAL A 125 13.62 -3.27 -15.87
CA VAL A 125 13.64 -2.01 -16.60
C VAL A 125 15.07 -1.57 -16.87
N GLU A 126 15.40 -1.39 -18.14
CA GLU A 126 16.71 -0.93 -18.59
C GLU A 126 16.54 0.25 -19.54
N ASN A 127 17.31 1.32 -19.34
CA ASN A 127 17.24 2.54 -20.15
C ASN A 127 15.80 3.11 -20.27
N GLY A 128 15.02 3.02 -19.20
CA GLY A 128 13.64 3.51 -19.14
C GLY A 128 12.62 2.68 -19.90
N GLN A 129 12.95 1.43 -20.27
CA GLN A 129 12.05 0.51 -20.97
C GLN A 129 12.03 -0.85 -20.27
N VAL A 130 10.85 -1.48 -20.24
CA VAL A 130 10.69 -2.84 -19.72
C VAL A 130 11.32 -3.83 -20.72
N THR A 131 12.29 -4.62 -20.27
CA THR A 131 13.00 -5.63 -21.07
C THR A 131 12.59 -7.06 -20.75
N GLU A 132 12.03 -7.29 -19.57
CA GLU A 132 11.56 -8.60 -19.12
C GLU A 132 10.34 -8.44 -18.23
N ILE A 133 9.35 -9.32 -18.40
CA ILE A 133 8.15 -9.43 -17.57
C ILE A 133 8.15 -10.80 -16.92
N ASN A 134 8.26 -10.85 -15.59
CA ASN A 134 8.09 -12.06 -14.81
C ASN A 134 6.73 -12.03 -14.11
N ARG A 135 5.80 -12.86 -14.56
CA ARG A 135 4.47 -13.01 -13.97
C ARG A 135 4.54 -14.00 -12.80
N SER A 136 4.86 -13.49 -11.62
CA SER A 136 5.19 -14.30 -10.43
C SER A 136 3.97 -14.92 -9.76
N ARG A 137 2.80 -14.27 -9.82
CA ARG A 137 1.55 -14.78 -9.23
C ARG A 137 0.33 -14.22 -9.98
N GLN A 138 -0.66 -15.07 -10.23
CA GLN A 138 -1.97 -14.66 -10.75
C GLN A 138 -2.88 -14.16 -9.62
N SER A 139 -3.85 -13.33 -9.97
CA SER A 139 -4.93 -13.03 -9.05
C SER A 139 -5.84 -14.25 -8.83
N THR A 140 -6.28 -14.48 -7.58
CA THR A 140 -7.31 -15.49 -7.29
C THR A 140 -8.72 -15.08 -7.72
N LEU A 141 -8.93 -13.84 -8.16
CA LEU A 141 -10.20 -13.36 -8.72
C LEU A 141 -10.35 -13.64 -10.21
N LEU A 142 -9.29 -14.07 -10.89
CA LEU A 142 -9.31 -14.40 -12.31
C LEU A 142 -9.20 -15.92 -12.54
N PRO A 143 -9.72 -16.43 -13.67
CA PRO A 143 -9.47 -17.78 -14.11
C PRO A 143 -7.97 -18.09 -14.27
N GLU A 144 -7.62 -19.37 -14.12
CA GLU A 144 -6.25 -19.84 -14.32
C GLU A 144 -5.75 -19.49 -15.74
N GLY A 145 -4.56 -18.90 -15.81
CA GLY A 145 -3.95 -18.48 -17.08
C GLY A 145 -4.30 -17.04 -17.50
N GLU A 146 -5.26 -16.40 -16.83
CA GLU A 146 -5.59 -15.00 -17.05
C GLU A 146 -4.80 -14.08 -16.12
N PHE A 147 -4.64 -12.84 -16.57
CA PHE A 147 -3.95 -11.78 -15.84
C PHE A 147 -4.72 -10.48 -15.95
N VAL A 148 -4.67 -9.67 -14.91
CA VAL A 148 -5.33 -8.38 -14.78
C VAL A 148 -4.72 -7.39 -15.77
N LEU A 149 -3.38 -7.33 -15.86
CA LEU A 149 -2.69 -6.46 -16.82
C LEU A 149 -2.16 -7.24 -18.01
N SER A 150 -2.39 -6.68 -19.20
CA SER A 150 -1.72 -7.12 -20.43
C SER A 150 -0.23 -6.75 -20.44
N ASP A 151 0.56 -7.45 -21.25
CA ASP A 151 1.98 -7.12 -21.43
C ASP A 151 2.16 -5.67 -21.91
N GLU A 152 1.29 -5.18 -22.80
CA GLU A 152 1.32 -3.80 -23.28
C GLU A 152 1.11 -2.79 -22.14
N GLN A 153 0.17 -3.07 -21.23
CA GLN A 153 -0.05 -2.23 -20.05
C GLN A 153 1.14 -2.26 -19.10
N LEU A 154 1.77 -3.43 -18.89
CA LEU A 154 2.98 -3.56 -18.06
C LEU A 154 4.17 -2.81 -18.66
N HIS A 155 4.37 -2.89 -19.98
CA HIS A 155 5.38 -2.11 -20.69
C HIS A 155 5.14 -0.60 -20.53
N ARG A 156 3.90 -0.13 -20.71
CA ARG A 156 3.53 1.29 -20.53
C ARG A 156 3.73 1.75 -19.09
N LEU A 157 3.29 0.95 -18.12
CA LEU A 157 3.41 1.24 -16.69
C LEU A 157 4.89 1.33 -16.31
N GLY A 158 5.69 0.31 -16.57
CA GLY A 158 7.11 0.29 -16.20
C GLY A 158 7.92 1.41 -16.85
N ALA A 159 7.67 1.72 -18.13
CA ALA A 159 8.32 2.86 -18.79
C ALA A 159 7.92 4.20 -18.16
N THR A 160 6.64 4.37 -17.80
CA THR A 160 6.18 5.61 -17.15
C THR A 160 6.71 5.74 -15.73
N MET A 161 6.74 4.65 -14.96
CA MET A 161 7.38 4.60 -13.64
C MET A 161 8.84 5.02 -13.73
N ALA A 162 9.59 4.54 -14.74
CA ALA A 162 10.99 4.93 -14.93
C ALA A 162 11.16 6.42 -15.22
N ILE A 163 10.25 7.02 -16.00
CA ILE A 163 10.24 8.48 -16.23
C ILE A 163 10.02 9.22 -14.92
N VAL A 164 9.05 8.80 -14.11
CA VAL A 164 8.77 9.41 -12.81
C VAL A 164 9.96 9.25 -11.87
N ASP A 165 10.52 8.04 -11.77
CA ASP A 165 11.67 7.71 -10.93
C ASP A 165 12.90 8.58 -11.23
N ALA A 166 13.10 8.93 -12.50
CA ALA A 166 14.19 9.77 -12.98
C ALA A 166 13.93 11.28 -12.88
N SER A 167 12.68 11.73 -12.86
CA SER A 167 12.32 13.16 -12.99
C SER A 167 11.70 13.77 -11.75
N MET A 168 11.07 12.96 -10.88
CA MET A 168 10.42 13.45 -9.69
C MET A 168 11.47 13.84 -8.64
N PRO A 169 11.41 15.07 -8.10
CA PRO A 169 12.30 15.47 -7.03
C PRO A 169 12.00 14.63 -5.78
N ILE A 170 13.06 14.13 -5.16
CA ILE A 170 12.99 13.32 -3.95
C ILE A 170 13.98 13.85 -2.92
N ASP A 171 13.51 14.03 -1.69
CA ASP A 171 14.40 14.22 -0.55
C ASP A 171 14.83 12.83 -0.07
N LEU A 172 16.14 12.59 -0.06
CA LEU A 172 16.69 11.31 0.35
C LEU A 172 16.92 11.24 1.86
N GLU A 173 16.77 12.36 2.59
CA GLU A 173 16.94 12.41 4.05
C GLU A 173 18.26 11.77 4.55
N GLY A 174 19.33 11.86 3.75
CA GLY A 174 20.64 11.30 4.05
C GLY A 174 20.90 9.86 3.58
N HIS A 175 19.91 9.23 2.95
CA HIS A 175 20.04 7.90 2.34
C HIS A 175 20.58 7.94 0.92
N THR A 176 21.02 6.79 0.40
CA THR A 176 21.41 6.66 -1.00
C THR A 176 20.18 6.42 -1.90
N ARG A 177 20.31 6.70 -3.19
CA ARG A 177 19.18 6.61 -4.12
C ARG A 177 18.65 5.17 -4.31
N ASP A 178 19.49 4.17 -4.13
CA ASP A 178 19.16 2.74 -4.15
C ASP A 178 18.47 2.25 -2.85
N GLU A 179 18.50 3.05 -1.78
CA GLU A 179 17.75 2.78 -0.55
C GLU A 179 16.34 3.35 -0.57
N VAL A 180 16.09 4.38 -1.37
CA VAL A 180 14.81 5.06 -1.45
C VAL A 180 14.13 4.73 -2.78
N LEU A 181 13.06 3.95 -2.71
CA LEU A 181 12.21 3.58 -3.84
C LEU A 181 11.04 4.58 -3.96
N PHE A 182 10.30 4.51 -5.06
CA PHE A 182 8.95 5.06 -5.11
C PHE A 182 7.91 3.97 -4.92
N ASP A 183 6.95 4.23 -4.05
CA ASP A 183 5.69 3.51 -3.88
C ASP A 183 4.58 4.30 -4.62
N MET A 184 3.96 3.66 -5.60
CA MET A 184 3.05 4.28 -6.55
C MET A 184 1.70 3.58 -6.55
N GLU A 185 0.64 4.31 -6.21
CA GLU A 185 -0.74 3.87 -6.44
C GLU A 185 -1.17 4.26 -7.85
N PHE A 186 -1.65 3.30 -8.60
CA PHE A 186 -2.13 3.51 -9.97
C PHE A 186 -3.45 2.81 -10.22
N LYS A 187 -4.09 3.16 -11.34
CA LYS A 187 -5.23 2.45 -11.89
C LYS A 187 -5.20 2.45 -13.42
N PHE A 188 -5.96 1.52 -14.00
CA PHE A 188 -6.39 1.59 -15.39
C PHE A 188 -7.91 1.78 -15.44
N THR A 189 -8.37 2.69 -16.28
CA THR A 189 -9.79 2.83 -16.59
C THR A 189 -10.26 1.72 -17.55
N GLN A 190 -11.57 1.56 -17.71
CA GLN A 190 -12.14 0.66 -18.74
C GLN A 190 -11.73 1.04 -20.18
N SER A 191 -11.35 2.30 -20.42
CA SER A 191 -10.79 2.75 -21.70
C SER A 191 -9.30 2.42 -21.89
N GLY A 192 -8.63 1.87 -20.88
CA GLY A 192 -7.19 1.59 -20.90
C GLY A 192 -6.31 2.80 -20.56
N ASP A 193 -6.88 3.87 -20.01
CA ASP A 193 -6.12 5.03 -19.55
C ASP A 193 -5.45 4.72 -18.22
N MET A 194 -4.14 4.97 -18.15
CA MET A 194 -3.34 4.76 -16.96
C MET A 194 -3.25 6.05 -16.15
N ILE A 195 -3.51 5.95 -14.84
CA ILE A 195 -3.53 7.10 -13.93
C ILE A 195 -2.75 6.76 -12.67
N PHE A 196 -1.77 7.59 -12.31
CA PHE A 196 -1.18 7.57 -10.97
C PHE A 196 -2.04 8.39 -10.02
N LYS A 197 -2.45 7.79 -8.91
CA LYS A 197 -3.24 8.43 -7.84
C LYS A 197 -2.33 9.09 -6.81
N GLN A 198 -1.25 8.40 -6.47
CA GLN A 198 -0.32 8.81 -5.42
C GLN A 198 1.07 8.24 -5.72
N ILE A 199 2.10 9.02 -5.44
CA ILE A 199 3.51 8.61 -5.52
C ILE A 199 4.18 9.06 -4.22
N ARG A 200 4.91 8.15 -3.57
CA ARG A 200 5.60 8.41 -2.31
C ARG A 200 7.03 7.87 -2.35
N PRO A 201 8.00 8.58 -1.75
CA PRO A 201 9.25 7.97 -1.33
C PRO A 201 8.98 6.80 -0.37
N PHE A 202 9.70 5.70 -0.54
CA PHE A 202 9.67 4.54 0.33
C PHE A 202 11.10 4.15 0.68
N LEU A 203 11.46 4.30 1.95
CA LEU A 203 12.75 3.83 2.46
C LEU A 203 12.69 2.31 2.64
N ARG A 204 13.51 1.58 1.90
CA ARG A 204 13.56 0.13 2.01
C ARG A 204 14.07 -0.31 3.38
N SER A 205 13.53 -1.41 3.90
CA SER A 205 14.04 -1.96 5.15
C SER A 205 15.38 -2.65 4.88
N ASN A 206 16.45 -2.19 5.52
CA ASN A 206 17.73 -2.91 5.56
C ASN A 206 17.60 -4.10 6.53
N PHE A 207 16.68 -5.03 6.26
CA PHE A 207 16.61 -6.29 6.99
C PHE A 207 17.81 -7.15 6.60
N GLN A 208 18.92 -6.99 7.32
CA GLN A 208 19.90 -8.06 7.41
C GLN A 208 19.37 -9.06 8.43
N PRO A 209 19.08 -10.32 8.07
CA PRO A 209 18.89 -11.34 9.09
C PRO A 209 20.16 -11.35 9.93
N VAL A 210 20.03 -11.00 11.22
CA VAL A 210 21.09 -11.22 12.19
C VAL A 210 21.19 -12.74 12.31
N ILE A 211 22.01 -13.36 11.47
CA ILE A 211 22.45 -14.74 11.70
C ILE A 211 23.41 -14.64 12.87
N PRO A 212 23.06 -15.13 14.08
CA PRO A 212 24.02 -15.14 15.18
C PRO A 212 25.21 -15.96 14.70
N LYS A 213 26.41 -15.35 14.72
CA LYS A 213 27.63 -16.12 14.47
C LYS A 213 27.70 -17.21 15.53
N LEU A 214 27.49 -18.47 15.14
CA LEU A 214 27.71 -19.67 15.96
C LEU A 214 29.21 -19.89 16.19
N ASN A 215 29.92 -18.86 16.65
CA ASN A 215 31.31 -18.93 17.06
C ASN A 215 31.36 -18.59 18.55
N ASN A 216 30.79 -19.47 19.39
CA ASN A 216 31.18 -19.66 20.80
C ASN A 216 30.27 -20.65 21.57
N ILE A 217 29.77 -21.71 20.93
CA ILE A 217 29.39 -22.90 21.72
C ILE A 217 30.68 -23.68 21.96
N ARG A 218 31.36 -23.35 23.05
CA ARG A 218 32.41 -24.20 23.60
C ARG A 218 31.76 -25.54 23.95
N SER A 219 32.48 -26.59 23.58
CA SER A 219 32.25 -27.99 23.89
C SER A 219 31.88 -28.22 25.35
N ASP A 220 30.63 -28.59 25.61
CA ASP A 220 30.24 -29.42 26.76
C ASP A 220 29.11 -30.36 26.30
N ILE A 221 29.47 -31.28 25.40
CA ILE A 221 28.68 -32.48 25.13
C ILE A 221 29.18 -33.54 26.12
N ASP A 222 28.40 -33.83 27.16
CA ASP A 222 28.60 -35.03 27.97
C ASP A 222 28.29 -36.28 27.12
N GLN A 223 29.03 -37.37 27.33
CA GLN A 223 29.10 -38.57 26.48
C GLN A 223 27.80 -39.40 26.40
N ASN A 224 26.66 -38.88 26.84
CA ASN A 224 25.37 -39.57 26.81
C ASN A 224 24.28 -38.88 25.97
N GLY A 225 24.60 -37.84 25.17
CA GLY A 225 23.74 -37.42 24.05
C GLY A 225 22.34 -36.89 24.41
N LEU A 226 22.15 -36.37 25.62
CA LEU A 226 20.92 -35.69 26.02
C LEU A 226 21.20 -34.20 26.22
N VAL A 227 20.55 -33.36 25.42
CA VAL A 227 20.53 -31.90 25.61
C VAL A 227 19.66 -31.59 26.82
N ASP A 228 20.19 -30.85 27.80
CA ASP A 228 19.41 -30.37 28.94
C ASP A 228 18.29 -29.44 28.43
N SER A 229 17.04 -29.86 28.65
CA SER A 229 15.81 -29.17 28.24
C SER A 229 15.59 -27.79 28.88
N ARG A 230 16.52 -27.32 29.72
CA ARG A 230 16.42 -26.03 30.43
C ARG A 230 16.94 -24.83 29.64
N ASP A 231 17.71 -25.04 28.57
CA ASP A 231 18.21 -23.95 27.71
C ASP A 231 17.33 -23.64 26.49
N LEU A 232 16.21 -24.35 26.32
CA LEU A 232 15.24 -24.08 25.24
C LEU A 232 14.14 -23.07 25.62
N HIS A 233 14.21 -22.47 26.81
CA HIS A 233 13.19 -21.53 27.32
C HIS A 233 13.60 -20.05 27.25
N LEU A 234 14.66 -19.71 26.51
CA LEU A 234 15.08 -18.32 26.29
C LEU A 234 15.03 -17.85 24.83
N PHE A 235 14.43 -18.65 23.93
CA PHE A 235 14.40 -18.36 22.48
C PHE A 235 13.01 -18.18 21.87
N LEU A 236 11.96 -18.16 22.70
CA LEU A 236 10.62 -17.76 22.29
C LEU A 236 10.19 -16.63 23.22
N GLY A 237 10.55 -15.40 22.84
CA GLY A 237 10.01 -14.21 23.47
C GLY A 237 8.51 -14.15 23.20
N ASP A 238 7.75 -14.19 24.28
CA ASP A 238 6.35 -13.80 24.35
C ASP A 238 6.10 -12.49 23.57
N ARG A 239 5.33 -12.60 22.49
CA ARG A 239 4.33 -11.61 22.09
C ARG A 239 3.10 -12.34 21.59
N GLY A 240 2.41 -12.98 22.52
CA GLY A 240 1.00 -13.25 22.38
C GLY A 240 0.21 -12.00 22.77
N ASP A 241 0.11 -11.04 21.85
CA ASP A 241 -1.00 -10.09 21.82
C ASP A 241 -1.76 -10.38 20.52
N VAL A 242 -2.63 -11.38 20.60
CA VAL A 242 -3.75 -11.54 19.68
C VAL A 242 -4.76 -10.48 20.10
N LEU A 243 -4.75 -9.35 19.40
CA LEU A 243 -5.92 -8.46 19.38
C LEU A 243 -6.77 -8.91 18.20
N GLU A 244 -7.73 -9.80 18.48
CA GLU A 244 -8.99 -9.81 17.75
C GLU A 244 -9.61 -8.42 17.94
N GLU A 245 -9.81 -7.68 16.85
CA GLU A 245 -10.66 -6.49 16.88
C GLU A 245 -11.74 -6.66 15.80
N GLU A 246 -12.84 -7.27 16.22
CA GLU A 246 -14.16 -7.07 15.62
C GLU A 246 -14.44 -5.56 15.60
N THR A 247 -14.66 -5.01 14.41
CA THR A 247 -15.38 -3.73 14.27
C THR A 247 -16.59 -3.96 13.37
N ASP A 248 -17.59 -4.57 13.97
CA ASP A 248 -18.98 -4.53 13.52
C ASP A 248 -19.62 -3.30 14.19
N PHE A 249 -19.99 -2.27 13.43
CA PHE A 249 -20.85 -1.20 13.93
C PHE A 249 -21.91 -0.81 12.92
N LYS A 250 -23.15 -1.07 13.34
CA LYS A 250 -24.39 -0.41 12.90
C LYS A 250 -24.40 1.08 13.24
#